data_AF-A0A349HIJ0-F1
#
_entry.id   AF-A0A349HIJ0-F1
#
_cell.length_a   1.000
_cell.length_b   1.000
_cell.length_c   1.000
_cell.angle_alpha   90.00
_cell.angle_beta   90.00
_cell.angle_gamma   90.00
#
_symmetry.space_group_name_H-M   'P 1'
#
loop_
_entity.id
_entity.type
_entity.pdbx_description
1 polymer ?
#
loop_
_entity_poly.entity_id
_entity_poly.type
_entity_poly.pdbx_seq_one_letter_code
_entity_poly.pdbx_strand_id
1 'polypeptide(L)'
;MDTRFERAFVEYVKEQAALKYKNHTEFARKAFPDASDSIRIWRKIRNEEMLAESRRVSLTEAYAMSAALGMEFPNIIWQVDQLLKTKQAG
;
A
#
# COMPACT_ATOMS: atom_id res chain seq x y z
N MET A 1 -8.73 -12.77 -12.38
CA MET A 1 -7.40 -12.14 -12.27
C MET A 1 -6.95 -12.34 -10.84
N ASP A 2 -5.78 -12.91 -10.61
CA ASP A 2 -5.23 -13.11 -9.26
C ASP A 2 -4.86 -11.74 -8.66
N THR A 3 -5.38 -11.41 -7.48
CA THR A 3 -5.10 -10.13 -6.79
C THR A 3 -4.27 -10.32 -5.52
N ARG A 4 -3.68 -11.51 -5.31
CA ARG A 4 -2.93 -11.83 -4.09
C ARG A 4 -1.72 -10.90 -3.91
N PHE A 5 -1.06 -10.54 -5.02
CA PHE A 5 0.07 -9.62 -5.01
C PHE A 5 -0.33 -8.22 -4.58
N GLU A 6 -1.38 -7.65 -5.18
CA GLU A 6 -1.86 -6.32 -4.84
C GLU A 6 -2.32 -6.23 -3.37
N ARG A 7 -2.99 -7.26 -2.87
CA ARG A 7 -3.38 -7.32 -1.44
C ARG A 7 -2.17 -7.38 -0.52
N ALA A 8 -1.21 -8.26 -0.83
CA ALA A 8 0.02 -8.36 -0.05
C ALA A 8 0.84 -7.06 -0.09
N PHE A 9 0.86 -6.36 -1.23
CA PHE A 9 1.47 -5.05 -1.37
C PHE A 9 0.81 -4.01 -0.47
N VAL A 10 -0.52 -3.92 -0.50
CA VAL A 10 -1.27 -2.95 0.32
C VAL A 10 -1.09 -3.22 1.81
N GLU A 11 -1.12 -4.49 2.24
CA GLU A 11 -0.86 -4.85 3.64
C GLU A 11 0.57 -4.51 4.05
N TYR A 12 1.57 -4.82 3.24
CA TYR A 12 2.95 -4.45 3.53
C TYR A 12 3.12 -2.92 3.66
N VAL A 13 2.57 -2.16 2.72
CA VAL A 13 2.61 -0.69 2.77
C VAL A 13 1.89 -0.15 4.00
N LYS A 14 0.75 -0.75 4.39
CA LYS A 14 -0.01 -0.39 5.59
C LYS A 14 0.79 -0.63 6.86
N GLU A 15 1.50 -1.74 6.96
CA GLU A 15 2.40 -2.06 8.07
C GLU A 15 3.57 -1.06 8.14
N GLN A 16 4.27 -0.84 7.02
CA GLN A 16 5.38 0.12 6.96
C GLN A 16 4.92 1.55 7.29
N ALA A 17 3.73 1.94 6.81
CA ALA A 17 3.14 3.23 7.12
C ALA A 17 2.81 3.37 8.61
N ALA A 18 2.32 2.32 9.27
CA ALA A 18 2.04 2.32 10.70
C ALA A 18 3.32 2.40 11.55
N LEU A 19 4.44 1.83 11.07
CA LEU A 19 5.75 1.94 11.75
C LEU A 19 6.37 3.34 11.60
N LYS A 20 6.26 3.94 10.41
CA LYS A 20 6.89 5.23 10.10
C LYS A 20 6.08 6.44 10.58
N TYR A 21 4.76 6.37 10.48
CA TYR A 21 3.88 7.51 10.72
C TYR A 21 3.03 7.31 11.97
N LYS A 22 2.77 8.40 12.70
CA LYS A 22 1.92 8.37 13.90
C LYS A 22 0.46 8.01 13.58
N ASN A 23 0.00 8.39 12.39
CA ASN A 23 -1.35 8.12 11.93
C ASN A 23 -1.41 8.00 10.40
N HIS A 24 -2.51 7.44 9.92
CA HIS A 24 -2.72 7.19 8.51
C HIS A 24 -2.97 8.44 7.65
N THR A 25 -3.38 9.54 8.26
CA THR A 25 -3.59 10.82 7.56
C THR A 25 -2.27 11.37 7.05
N GLU A 26 -1.20 11.24 7.86
CA GLU A 26 0.12 11.72 7.48
C GLU A 26 0.70 10.93 6.31
N PHE A 27 0.60 9.60 6.36
CA PHE A 27 0.97 8.74 5.22
C PHE A 27 0.19 9.11 3.96
N ALA A 28 -1.14 9.24 4.06
CA ALA A 28 -1.99 9.53 2.91
C ALA A 28 -1.60 10.86 2.22
N ARG A 29 -1.33 11.91 2.99
CA ARG A 29 -0.89 13.21 2.44
C ARG A 29 0.47 13.13 1.75
N LYS A 30 1.37 12.26 2.23
CA LYS A 30 2.69 12.06 1.61
C LYS A 30 2.64 11.19 0.37
N ALA A 31 1.83 10.14 0.38
CA ALA A 31 1.68 9.21 -0.74
C ALA A 31 0.85 9.79 -1.89
N PHE A 32 -0.06 10.73 -1.59
CA PHE A 32 -0.96 11.35 -2.58
C PHE A 32 -0.95 12.89 -2.44
N PRO A 33 0.18 13.57 -2.72
CA PRO A 33 0.33 15.00 -2.45
C PRO A 33 -0.63 15.88 -3.28
N ASP A 34 -0.94 15.48 -4.51
CA ASP A 34 -1.78 16.26 -5.43
C ASP A 34 -3.28 15.93 -5.30
N ALA A 35 -3.65 14.99 -4.41
CA ALA A 35 -5.02 14.59 -4.23
C ALA A 35 -5.70 15.38 -3.11
N SER A 36 -6.75 16.14 -3.46
CA SER A 36 -7.62 16.83 -2.50
C SER A 36 -8.21 15.88 -1.45
N ASP A 37 -8.43 14.62 -1.82
CA ASP A 37 -9.04 13.57 -1.00
C ASP A 37 -8.07 12.43 -0.63
N SER A 38 -6.78 12.72 -0.45
CA SER A 38 -5.73 11.75 -0.13
C SER A 38 -6.11 10.72 0.96
N ILE A 39 -6.75 11.17 2.05
CA ILE A 39 -7.20 10.30 3.16
C ILE A 39 -8.27 9.31 2.70
N ARG A 40 -9.24 9.77 1.89
CA ARG A 40 -10.31 8.93 1.34
C ARG A 40 -9.75 7.89 0.38
N ILE A 41 -8.79 8.29 -0.46
CA ILE A 41 -8.09 7.39 -1.39
C ILE A 41 -7.38 6.28 -0.60
N TRP A 42 -6.57 6.64 0.40
CA TRP A 42 -5.86 5.65 1.20
C TRP A 42 -6.82 4.70 1.94
N ARG A 43 -7.91 5.24 2.50
CA ARG A 43 -8.95 4.43 3.15
C ARG A 43 -9.58 3.42 2.19
N LYS A 44 -9.87 3.80 0.94
CA LYS A 44 -10.44 2.90 -0.08
C LYS A 44 -9.46 1.82 -0.56
N ILE A 45 -8.16 2.12 -0.54
CA ILE A 45 -7.13 1.15 -0.93
C ILE A 45 -6.97 0.07 0.15
N ARG A 46 -6.85 0.48 1.41
CA ARG A 46 -6.44 -0.41 2.52
C ARG A 46 -7.58 -1.20 3.19
N ASN A 47 -8.82 -0.75 3.04
CA ASN A 47 -9.96 -1.38 3.70
C ASN A 47 -10.60 -2.40 2.74
N GLU A 48 -10.20 -3.67 2.86
CA GLU A 48 -10.78 -4.75 2.05
C GLU A 48 -12.26 -5.00 2.39
N GLU A 49 -12.73 -4.72 3.60
CA GLU A 49 -14.16 -4.91 3.97
C GLU A 49 -15.13 -4.08 3.12
N MET A 50 -14.65 -2.99 2.50
CA MET A 50 -15.37 -2.27 1.45
C MET A 50 -15.11 -2.90 0.07
N LEU A 51 -15.22 -4.23 -0.04
CA LEU A 51 -14.83 -5.02 -1.22
C LEU A 51 -15.49 -4.57 -2.54
N ALA A 52 -16.67 -3.95 -2.49
CA ALA A 52 -17.33 -3.35 -3.65
C ALA A 52 -16.68 -2.03 -4.13
N GLU A 53 -15.89 -1.37 -3.28
CA GLU A 53 -15.22 -0.09 -3.51
C GLU A 53 -13.68 -0.15 -3.35
N SER A 54 -13.11 -1.32 -3.07
CA SER A 54 -11.66 -1.47 -2.89
C SER A 54 -10.95 -1.06 -4.18
N ARG A 55 -10.26 0.07 -4.09
CA ARG A 55 -9.62 0.71 -5.23
C ARG A 55 -8.24 0.08 -5.42
N ARG A 56 -7.96 -0.40 -6.64
CA ARG A 56 -6.63 -0.87 -7.01
C ARG A 56 -5.61 0.28 -6.99
N VAL A 57 -4.39 -0.05 -6.60
CA VAL A 57 -3.23 0.86 -6.63
C VAL A 57 -2.64 0.83 -8.04
N SER A 58 -2.45 1.99 -8.66
CA SER A 58 -1.72 2.09 -9.93
C SER A 58 -0.20 1.99 -9.68
N LEU A 59 0.57 1.70 -10.72
CA LEU A 59 2.04 1.65 -10.59
C LEU A 59 2.62 3.00 -10.13
N THR A 60 2.10 4.12 -10.63
CA THR A 60 2.51 5.46 -10.23
C THR A 60 2.24 5.71 -8.75
N GLU A 61 1.09 5.26 -8.24
CA GLU A 61 0.76 5.37 -6.82
C GLU A 61 1.65 4.49 -5.96
N ALA A 62 1.93 3.26 -6.41
CA ALA A 62 2.84 2.36 -5.72
C ALA A 62 4.25 2.95 -5.60
N TYR A 63 4.73 3.63 -6.65
CA TYR A 63 6.00 4.37 -6.64
C TYR A 63 5.95 5.58 -5.70
N ALA A 64 4.86 6.36 -5.71
CA ALA A 64 4.70 7.48 -4.78
C ALA A 64 4.64 7.02 -3.30
N MET A 65 4.00 5.87 -3.03
CA MET A 65 3.98 5.25 -1.71
C MET A 65 5.40 4.86 -1.24
N SER A 66 6.25 4.34 -2.13
CA SER A 66 7.64 4.01 -1.76
C SER A 66 8.42 5.26 -1.37
N ALA A 67 8.27 6.35 -2.13
CA ALA A 67 8.86 7.65 -1.80
C ALA A 67 8.36 8.19 -0.46
N ALA A 68 7.05 8.10 -0.18
CA ALA A 68 6.49 8.45 1.13
C ALA A 68 7.13 7.62 2.25
N LEU A 69 7.23 6.30 2.07
CA LEU A 69 7.88 5.41 3.01
C LEU A 69 9.40 5.62 3.11
N GLY A 70 10.03 6.36 2.19
CA GLY A 70 11.47 6.54 2.15
C GLY A 70 12.20 5.23 1.84
N MET A 71 11.58 4.40 1.01
CA MET A 71 12.06 3.08 0.63
C MET A 71 12.14 2.98 -0.89
N GLU A 72 13.14 2.25 -1.37
CA GLU A 72 13.27 1.92 -2.78
C GLU A 72 12.10 1.06 -3.25
N PHE A 73 11.44 1.48 -4.33
CA PHE A 73 10.30 0.73 -4.89
C PHE A 73 10.64 -0.75 -5.20
N PRO A 74 11.79 -1.08 -5.81
CA PRO A 74 12.17 -2.48 -6.03
C PRO A 74 12.29 -3.32 -4.75
N ASN A 75 12.75 -2.70 -3.65
CA ASN A 75 12.85 -3.40 -2.37
C ASN A 75 11.46 -3.75 -1.82
N ILE A 76 10.49 -2.84 -1.91
CA ILE A 76 9.10 -3.12 -1.51
C ILE A 76 8.55 -4.30 -2.32
N ILE A 77 8.73 -4.30 -3.64
CA ILE A 77 8.26 -5.40 -4.51
C ILE A 77 8.89 -6.74 -4.11
N TRP A 78 10.20 -6.76 -3.84
CA TRP A 78 10.89 -7.96 -3.39
C TRP A 78 10.34 -8.48 -2.05
N GLN A 79 10.15 -7.60 -1.06
CA GLN A 79 9.60 -7.98 0.24
C GLN A 79 8.19 -8.59 0.12
N VAL A 80 7.33 -7.99 -0.72
CA VAL A 80 5.98 -8.49 -0.99
C VAL A 80 6.01 -9.87 -1.64
N ASP A 81 6.90 -10.09 -2.60
CA ASP A 81 7.11 -11.40 -3.23
C ASP A 81 7.57 -12.47 -2.21
N GLN A 82 8.49 -12.12 -1.31
CA GLN A 82 8.92 -13.03 -0.23
C GLN A 82 7.78 -13.35 0.73
N LEU A 83 6.96 -12.37 1.11
CA LEU A 83 5.79 -12.59 1.99
C LEU A 83 4.79 -13.57 1.38
N LEU A 84 4.55 -13.47 0.06
CA LEU A 84 3.65 -14.38 -0.63
C LEU A 84 4.21 -15.80 -0.71
N LYS A 85 5.51 -15.96 -0.98
CA LYS A 85 6.16 -17.27 -1.01
C LYS A 85 6.11 -17.96 0.36
N THR A 86 6.35 -17.21 1.44
CA THR A 86 6.26 -17.72 2.81
C THR A 86 4.84 -18.12 3.18
N LYS A 87 3.82 -17.33 2.80
CA LYS A 87 2.39 -17.66 3.03
C LYS A 87 1.86 -18.82 2.20
N GLN A 88 2.56 -19.23 1.14
CA GLN A 88 2.19 -20.40 0.31
C GLN A 88 2.86 -21.70 0.81
N ALA A 89 3.89 -21.60 1.65
CA ALA A 89 4.66 -22.72 2.16
C ALA A 89 4.18 -23.24 3.53
N GLY A 90 3.22 -22.57 4.17
CA GLY A 90 2.57 -22.97 5.42
C GLY A 90 1.07 -23.17 5.22
#